data_AF-A0A847B068-F1
#
_entry.id   AF-A0A847B068-F1
#
_cell.length_a   1.000
_cell.length_b   1.000
_cell.length_c   1.000
_cell.angle_alpha   90.00
_cell.angle_beta   90.00
_cell.angle_gamma   90.00
#
_symmetry.space_group_name_H-M   'P 1'
#
loop_
_entity.id
_entity.type
_entity.pdbx_description
1 polymer ?
#
loop_
_entity_poly.entity_id
_entity_poly.type
_entity_poly.pdbx_seq_one_letter_code
_entity_poly.pdbx_strand_id
1 'polypeptide(L)' 'VNKDALENAEAVTAMPLLPVFAEALETARARPVIPEWGDIENIIAASVAEAITGAKAVQTALDEAVTAINAILAG' A
#
# COMPACT_ATOMS: atom_id res chain seq x y z
N VAL A 1 4.64 16.56 4.65
CA VAL A 1 4.65 16.27 6.10
C VAL A 1 5.39 17.39 6.81
N ASN A 2 4.90 17.86 7.96
CA ASN A 2 5.62 18.81 8.81
C ASN A 2 6.70 18.04 9.58
N LYS A 3 7.97 18.23 9.21
CA LYS A 3 9.10 17.46 9.75
C LYS A 3 9.39 17.79 11.21
N ASP A 4 9.33 19.08 11.56
CA ASP A 4 9.62 19.56 12.92
C ASP A 4 8.63 19.00 13.95
N ALA A 5 7.39 18.74 13.54
CA ALA A 5 6.38 18.11 14.39
C ALA A 5 6.68 16.63 14.71
N LEU A 6 7.41 15.92 13.83
CA LEU A 6 7.75 14.50 14.04
C LEU A 6 8.78 14.29 15.15
N GLU A 7 9.60 15.30 15.42
CA GLU A 7 10.69 15.27 16.41
C GLU A 7 10.33 16.02 17.71
N ASN A 8 9.16 16.68 17.74
CA ASN A 8 8.73 17.47 18.89
C ASN A 8 8.49 16.59 20.13
N ALA A 9 9.09 16.95 21.27
CA ALA A 9 9.03 16.16 22.49
C ALA A 9 7.62 15.96 23.06
N GLU A 10 6.74 16.96 22.93
CA GLU A 10 5.34 16.84 23.36
C GLU A 10 4.58 15.88 22.44
N ALA A 11 4.79 15.99 21.12
CA ALA A 11 4.19 15.09 20.14
C ALA A 11 4.67 13.63 20.31
N VAL A 12 5.97 13.42 20.54
CA VAL A 12 6.54 12.09 20.81
C VAL A 12 6.02 11.53 22.13
N THR A 13 5.84 12.37 23.16
CA THR A 13 5.24 11.93 24.43
C THR A 13 3.78 11.50 24.25
N ALA A 14 3.01 12.26 23.48
CA ALA A 14 1.61 11.95 23.18
C ALA A 14 1.45 10.75 22.24
N MET A 15 2.42 10.51 21.36
CA MET A 15 2.45 9.41 20.40
C MET A 15 3.84 8.75 20.40
N PRO A 16 4.10 7.82 21.35
CA PRO A 16 5.43 7.20 21.49
C PRO A 16 5.92 6.44 20.25
N LEU A 17 5.02 6.03 19.36
CA LEU A 17 5.34 5.37 18.09
C LEU A 17 5.65 6.34 16.95
N LEU A 18 5.54 7.66 17.17
CA LEU A 18 5.79 8.67 16.14
C LEU A 18 7.18 8.53 15.49
N PRO A 19 8.28 8.25 16.22
CA PRO A 19 9.57 7.99 15.60
C PRO A 19 9.58 6.78 14.66
N VAL A 20 8.86 5.71 15.00
CA VAL A 20 8.73 4.51 14.15
C VAL A 20 8.00 4.83 12.85
N PHE A 21 6.95 5.65 12.92
CA PHE A 21 6.26 6.10 11.71
C PHE A 21 7.13 7.06 10.89
N ALA A 22 7.93 7.91 11.52
CA ALA A 22 8.86 8.80 10.82
C ALA A 22 9.91 8.00 10.04
N GLU A 23 10.49 6.95 10.64
CA GLU A 23 11.43 6.03 9.98
C GLU A 23 10.76 5.30 8.79
N ALA A 24 9.55 4.77 8.98
CA ALA A 24 8.82 4.09 7.91
C ALA A 24 8.53 5.03 6.71
N LEU A 25 8.25 6.31 6.98
CA LEU A 25 7.97 7.31 5.95
C LEU A 25 9.17 7.62 5.04
N GLU A 26 10.40 7.34 5.47
CA GLU A 26 11.60 7.55 4.63
C GLU A 26 11.60 6.68 3.37
N THR A 27 11.02 5.49 3.47
CA THR A 27 10.96 4.52 2.36
C THR A 27 9.58 4.37 1.75
N ALA A 28 8.54 4.86 2.44
CA ALA A 28 7.17 4.85 1.93
C ALA A 28 7.06 5.53 0.56
N ARG A 29 6.10 5.06 -0.23
CA ARG A 29 5.73 5.66 -1.51
C ARG A 29 4.27 6.06 -1.44
N ALA A 30 3.98 7.25 -1.95
CA ALA A 30 2.60 7.66 -2.14
C ALA A 30 1.92 6.72 -3.13
N ARG A 31 0.64 6.42 -2.86
CA ARG A 31 -0.22 5.73 -3.82
C ARG A 31 -0.33 6.58 -5.10
N PRO A 32 -0.39 5.96 -6.29
CA PRO A 32 -0.75 6.65 -7.53
C PRO A 32 -2.04 7.47 -7.37
N VAL A 33 -2.02 8.71 -7.89
CA VAL A 33 -3.16 9.63 -7.84
C VAL A 33 -3.93 9.55 -9.15
N ILE A 34 -4.63 8.43 -9.34
CA ILE A 34 -5.47 8.17 -10.51
C ILE A 34 -6.87 7.72 -10.07
N PRO A 35 -7.95 8.04 -10.83
CA PRO A 35 -9.31 7.65 -10.47
C PRO A 35 -9.49 6.14 -10.25
N GLU A 36 -8.74 5.33 -11.00
CA GLU A 36 -8.84 3.87 -11.03
C GLU A 36 -8.12 3.21 -9.85
N TRP A 37 -7.41 3.97 -8.99
CA TRP A 37 -6.58 3.40 -7.93
C TRP A 37 -7.38 2.52 -6.95
N GLY A 38 -8.63 2.89 -6.66
CA GLY A 38 -9.51 2.09 -5.80
C GLY A 38 -9.78 0.70 -6.37
N ASP A 39 -10.00 0.60 -7.68
CA ASP A 39 -10.24 -0.69 -8.34
C ASP A 39 -8.96 -1.54 -8.42
N ILE A 40 -7.81 -0.89 -8.66
CA ILE A 40 -6.49 -1.54 -8.63
C ILE A 40 -6.21 -2.12 -7.24
N GLU A 41 -6.47 -1.37 -6.17
CA GLU A 41 -6.27 -1.84 -4.80
C GLU A 41 -7.16 -3.05 -4.47
N ASN A 42 -8.42 -3.05 -4.92
CA ASN A 42 -9.35 -4.16 -4.73
C ASN A 42 -8.86 -5.44 -5.43
N ILE A 43 -8.32 -5.33 -6.65
CA ILE A 43 -7.74 -6.49 -7.37
C ILE A 43 -6.53 -7.03 -6.63
N ILE A 44 -5.60 -6.16 -6.22
CA ILE A 44 -4.40 -6.57 -5.47
C ILE A 44 -4.80 -7.30 -4.19
N ALA A 45 -5.75 -6.75 -3.41
CA ALA A 45 -6.18 -7.33 -2.16
C ALA A 45 -6.78 -8.74 -2.35
N ALA A 46 -7.64 -8.92 -3.35
CA ALA A 46 -8.26 -10.21 -3.66
C ALA A 46 -7.21 -11.26 -4.09
N SER A 47 -6.34 -10.91 -5.04
CA SER A 47 -5.32 -11.83 -5.55
C SER A 47 -4.28 -12.21 -4.51
N VAL A 48 -3.87 -11.27 -3.64
CA VAL A 48 -2.97 -11.55 -2.52
C VAL A 48 -3.64 -12.50 -1.51
N ALA A 49 -4.93 -12.32 -1.24
CA ALA A 49 -5.66 -13.25 -0.36
C ALA A 49 -5.69 -14.67 -0.96
N GLU A 50 -6.00 -14.81 -2.25
CA GLU A 50 -6.00 -16.12 -2.93
C GLU A 50 -4.63 -16.80 -2.89
N ALA A 51 -3.55 -16.04 -3.02
CA ALA A 51 -2.18 -16.53 -2.93
C ALA A 51 -1.81 -16.98 -1.51
N ILE A 52 -2.16 -16.18 -0.49
CA ILE A 52 -1.85 -16.47 0.93
C ILE A 52 -2.61 -17.70 1.42
N THR A 53 -3.89 -17.85 1.03
CA THR A 53 -4.70 -18.99 1.47
C THR A 53 -4.42 -20.27 0.67
N GLY A 54 -3.59 -20.20 -0.38
CA GLY A 54 -3.33 -21.30 -1.29
C GLY A 54 -4.53 -21.65 -2.18
N ALA A 55 -5.50 -20.73 -2.33
CA ALA A 55 -6.61 -20.91 -3.26
C ALA A 55 -6.13 -20.90 -4.72
N LYS A 56 -5.06 -20.14 -4.99
CA LYS A 56 -4.30 -20.18 -6.24
C LYS A 56 -2.81 -20.25 -5.95
N ALA A 57 -2.05 -20.80 -6.90
CA ALA A 57 -0.60 -20.66 -6.89
C ALA A 57 -0.22 -19.18 -6.98
N VAL A 58 0.82 -18.75 -6.24
CA VAL A 58 1.25 -17.34 -6.16
C VAL A 58 1.45 -16.72 -7.56
N GLN A 59 2.17 -17.43 -8.43
CA GLN A 59 2.43 -16.96 -9.80
C GLN A 59 1.11 -16.70 -10.56
N THR A 60 0.19 -17.67 -10.54
CA THR A 60 -1.10 -17.56 -11.22
C THR A 60 -1.94 -16.42 -10.67
N ALA A 61 -2.05 -16.29 -9.33
CA ALA A 61 -2.84 -15.23 -8.71
C ALA A 61 -2.34 -13.83 -9.11
N LEU A 62 -1.02 -13.63 -9.14
CA LEU A 62 -0.42 -12.34 -9.46
C LEU A 62 -0.40 -12.05 -10.97
N ASP A 63 -0.23 -13.05 -11.84
CA ASP A 63 -0.32 -12.88 -13.30
C ASP A 63 -1.74 -12.49 -13.74
N GLU A 64 -2.77 -13.10 -13.13
CA GLU A 64 -4.16 -12.74 -13.35
C GLU A 64 -4.46 -11.32 -12.84
N ALA A 65 -3.91 -10.94 -11.68
CA ALA A 65 -4.04 -9.58 -11.14
C ALA A 65 -3.46 -8.54 -12.11
N VAL A 66 -2.26 -8.79 -12.64
CA VAL A 66 -1.60 -7.92 -13.63
C VAL A 66 -2.45 -7.79 -14.88
N THR A 67 -3.01 -8.90 -15.38
CA THR A 67 -3.89 -8.88 -16.56
C THR A 67 -5.12 -8.01 -16.32
N ALA A 68 -5.77 -8.14 -15.16
CA ALA A 68 -6.95 -7.36 -14.80
C ALA A 68 -6.63 -5.86 -14.62
N ILE A 69 -5.52 -5.52 -13.95
CA ILE A 69 -5.08 -4.14 -13.77
C ILE A 69 -4.75 -3.49 -15.12
N ASN A 70 -4.04 -4.20 -16.01
CA ASN A 70 -3.73 -3.68 -17.34
C ASN A 70 -5.00 -3.40 -18.17
N ALA A 71 -6.06 -4.20 -18.00
CA ALA A 71 -7.32 -3.96 -18.68
C ALA A 71 -8.01 -2.67 -18.19
N ILE A 72 -7.91 -2.36 -16.89
CA ILE A 72 -8.40 -1.09 -16.32
C ILE A 72 -7.60 0.09 -16.87
N LEU A 73 -6.27 -0.02 -16.88
CA LEU A 73 -5.37 1.07 -17.30
C LEU A 73 -5.34 1.31 -18.82
N ALA A 74 -5.90 0.39 -19.61
CA ALA A 74 -5.98 0.51 -21.07
C ALA A 74 -7.25 1.23 -21.56
N GLY A 75 -8.21 1.50 -20.67
CA GLY A 75 -9.43 2.29 -20.93
C GLY A 75 -9.24 3.77 -20.66
#